data_AF-A0A142XYQ5-F1
#
_entry.id   AF-A0A142XYQ5-F1
#
_cell.length_a   1.000
_cell.length_b   1.000
_cell.length_c   1.000
_cell.angle_alpha   90.00
_cell.angle_beta   90.00
_cell.angle_gamma   90.00
#
_symmetry.space_group_name_H-M   'P 1'
#
loop_
_entity.id
_entity.type
_entity.pdbx_description
1 polymer ?
#
loop_
_entity_poly.entity_id
_entity_poly.type
_entity_poly.pdbx_seq_one_letter_code
_entity_poly.pdbx_strand_id
1 'polypeptide(L)'
;MPTNKSEPLHPYDPHRYMGTLCQVGPLSSRVNLPYANHSGGRVHHGNRVACGEVGEFVVIECDEIAIFGRILDVRLPDRERLSVEPGIGEKHDVHPIGSIQLLASFNLSDGTVQSGVTRYPRLGSRVYSAHPTLVHWLVQDTKGRKASSDGISFRFASLPDADGAVVGLSPEQLFGRHCAVLGATGGGKSWSVARLIEECLLYRSKAILLDATGEFHTFADERVQHAYFGCNSGPECKGDEVVFPYHDLTEGDLFAIFRPSGQSQGPKLRAAMKSLKLAKAVPALAPNGFLVKADQAKQPIEAAYRDNVAKVESSSADFDLALLARQIEQECVLPSADYGKRPQAWGSLNGTDYGWCVSLVYRIEDMLQAREMACIFKPGVTTPLKAVVDRFLNDDSKRVLRISLQNIPFAGNAREIVANAIGRHLLGLARNGSFRSRPLLMFLDEAHQFLDKLLGDETSRYCLDAFGLIAKEGRKYGLTICLSTQRPRDIPEDVLSQMGTLIVHRMINDRDREVVERASGDIDRSAAAFLPTLGPGEAVIIGVDIPVPLAVQIDRPNAEPESKGPNYQEHWAVERLE
;
A
#
# COMPACT_ATOMS: atom_id res chain seq x y z
N MET A 1 -51.34 -15.21 6.40
CA MET A 1 -50.79 -13.94 6.96
C MET A 1 -49.42 -14.26 7.55
N PRO A 2 -48.40 -13.43 7.29
CA PRO A 2 -47.28 -13.83 6.43
C PRO A 2 -46.05 -14.30 7.22
N THR A 3 -45.56 -15.50 6.95
CA THR A 3 -44.14 -15.84 7.13
C THR A 3 -43.47 -15.74 5.77
N ASN A 4 -43.17 -14.51 5.38
CA ASN A 4 -42.35 -14.20 4.22
C ASN A 4 -40.91 -14.61 4.57
N LYS A 5 -40.62 -15.93 4.50
CA LYS A 5 -39.24 -16.38 4.32
C LYS A 5 -38.86 -15.88 2.93
N SER A 6 -38.02 -14.85 2.85
CA SER A 6 -37.44 -14.45 1.58
C SER A 6 -36.74 -15.67 0.99
N GLU A 7 -37.21 -16.14 -0.16
CA GLU A 7 -36.75 -17.36 -0.84
C GLU A 7 -35.26 -17.38 -1.30
N PRO A 8 -34.46 -16.30 -1.39
CA PRO A 8 -33.12 -16.41 -1.98
C PRO A 8 -32.01 -16.90 -1.02
N LEU A 9 -32.35 -17.44 0.16
CA LEU A 9 -31.38 -17.93 1.16
C LEU A 9 -31.28 -19.45 1.30
N HIS A 10 -32.20 -20.24 0.73
CA HIS A 10 -32.07 -21.70 0.81
C HIS A 10 -31.00 -22.19 -0.19
N PRO A 11 -29.88 -22.80 0.26
CA PRO A 11 -28.79 -23.14 -0.64
C PRO A 11 -29.12 -24.29 -1.60
N TYR A 12 -30.03 -25.19 -1.20
CA TYR A 12 -30.34 -26.42 -1.92
C TYR A 12 -31.71 -26.35 -2.62
N ASP A 13 -31.78 -25.56 -3.67
CA ASP A 13 -32.97 -25.47 -4.52
C ASP A 13 -32.89 -26.51 -5.66
N PRO A 14 -33.84 -27.44 -5.78
CA PRO A 14 -33.85 -28.44 -6.85
C PRO A 14 -33.77 -27.85 -8.26
N HIS A 15 -34.27 -26.64 -8.49
CA HIS A 15 -34.21 -25.98 -9.80
C HIS A 15 -32.79 -25.49 -10.15
N ARG A 16 -31.93 -25.32 -9.14
CA ARG A 16 -30.51 -24.96 -9.28
C ARG A 16 -29.57 -26.16 -9.18
N TYR A 17 -30.09 -27.39 -9.14
CA TYR A 17 -29.28 -28.59 -9.12
C TYR A 17 -28.42 -28.73 -10.39
N MET A 18 -27.13 -28.96 -10.21
CA MET A 18 -26.15 -29.05 -11.31
C MET A 18 -25.65 -30.48 -11.52
N GLY A 19 -25.47 -31.25 -10.45
CA GLY A 19 -24.87 -32.57 -10.53
C GLY A 19 -24.39 -33.13 -9.19
N THR A 20 -23.53 -34.14 -9.26
CA THR A 20 -22.98 -34.84 -8.08
C THR A 20 -21.47 -34.93 -8.12
N LEU A 21 -20.85 -34.88 -6.95
CA LEU A 21 -19.41 -35.08 -6.83
C LEU A 21 -18.99 -36.51 -7.21
N CYS A 22 -18.02 -36.62 -8.10
CA CYS A 22 -17.37 -37.87 -8.51
C CYS A 22 -15.95 -38.02 -7.97
N GLN A 23 -15.36 -36.94 -7.43
CA GLN A 23 -14.08 -36.97 -6.73
C GLN A 23 -14.05 -35.87 -5.66
N VAL A 24 -13.46 -36.16 -4.50
CA VAL A 24 -13.25 -35.18 -3.42
C VAL A 24 -11.76 -35.12 -3.10
N GLY A 25 -11.19 -33.93 -3.13
CA GLY A 25 -9.82 -33.64 -2.74
C GLY A 25 -9.75 -32.51 -1.70
N PRO A 26 -8.54 -32.18 -1.22
CA PRO A 26 -8.37 -31.24 -0.11
C PRO A 26 -8.64 -29.78 -0.48
N LEU A 27 -8.38 -29.38 -1.74
CA LEU A 27 -8.58 -28.01 -2.25
C LEU A 27 -9.62 -27.95 -3.38
N SER A 28 -9.85 -29.07 -4.05
CA SER A 28 -10.78 -29.17 -5.16
C SER A 28 -11.52 -30.50 -5.16
N SER A 29 -12.71 -30.50 -5.73
CA SER A 29 -13.56 -31.66 -5.96
C SER A 29 -13.96 -31.70 -7.44
N ARG A 30 -14.24 -32.89 -7.99
CA ARG A 30 -14.81 -33.00 -9.34
C ARG A 30 -16.29 -33.31 -9.28
N VAL A 31 -17.04 -32.70 -10.17
CA VAL A 31 -18.48 -32.84 -10.30
C VAL A 31 -18.82 -33.35 -11.69
N ASN A 32 -19.75 -34.31 -11.76
CA ASN A 32 -20.39 -34.68 -13.02
C ASN A 32 -21.47 -33.64 -13.34
N LEU A 33 -21.41 -33.02 -14.51
CA LEU A 33 -22.33 -31.96 -14.95
C LEU A 33 -23.19 -32.45 -16.11
N PRO A 34 -24.20 -33.32 -15.86
CA PRO A 34 -25.01 -33.93 -16.92
C PRO A 34 -25.81 -32.89 -17.72
N TYR A 35 -26.00 -31.68 -17.19
CA TYR A 35 -26.76 -30.62 -17.84
C TYR A 35 -25.89 -29.59 -18.58
N ALA A 36 -24.56 -29.65 -18.49
CA ALA A 36 -23.68 -28.64 -19.07
C ALA A 36 -23.66 -28.61 -20.62
N ASN A 37 -24.18 -29.65 -21.28
CA ASN A 37 -24.31 -29.70 -22.75
C ASN A 37 -25.64 -29.12 -23.28
N HIS A 38 -26.53 -28.63 -22.41
CA HIS A 38 -27.77 -28.01 -22.87
C HIS A 38 -27.47 -26.60 -23.43
N SER A 39 -28.11 -26.23 -24.53
CA SER A 39 -27.77 -25.08 -25.40
C SER A 39 -27.95 -23.67 -24.80
N GLY A 40 -28.05 -23.54 -23.48
CA GLY A 40 -28.12 -22.26 -22.79
C GLY A 40 -28.37 -22.41 -21.27
N GLY A 41 -27.93 -21.40 -20.51
CA GLY A 41 -28.24 -21.29 -19.08
C GLY A 41 -29.75 -21.22 -18.84
N ARG A 42 -30.22 -21.79 -17.73
CA ARG A 42 -31.63 -21.71 -17.32
C ARG A 42 -31.89 -20.37 -16.63
N VAL A 43 -33.06 -19.77 -16.81
CA VAL A 43 -33.45 -18.58 -16.01
C VAL A 43 -34.35 -19.05 -14.88
N HIS A 44 -34.01 -18.72 -13.64
CA HIS A 44 -34.81 -19.03 -12.45
C HIS A 44 -34.99 -17.76 -11.62
N HIS A 45 -36.24 -17.31 -11.44
CA HIS A 45 -36.61 -16.05 -10.77
C HIS A 45 -35.86 -14.80 -11.29
N GLY A 46 -35.64 -14.71 -12.62
CA GLY A 46 -34.94 -13.58 -13.24
C GLY A 46 -33.42 -13.69 -13.25
N ASN A 47 -32.84 -14.64 -12.50
CA ASN A 47 -31.40 -14.88 -12.46
C ASN A 47 -30.98 -16.00 -13.41
N ARG A 48 -29.83 -15.83 -14.07
CA ARG A 48 -29.22 -16.86 -14.92
C ARG A 48 -28.58 -17.95 -14.05
N VAL A 49 -28.92 -19.20 -14.33
CA VAL A 49 -28.31 -20.41 -13.78
C VAL A 49 -27.48 -21.01 -14.91
N ALA A 50 -26.16 -20.88 -14.81
CA ALA A 50 -25.24 -21.21 -15.89
C ALA A 50 -25.02 -22.72 -16.05
N CYS A 51 -25.32 -23.52 -15.01
CA CYS A 51 -25.35 -24.99 -15.08
C CYS A 51 -24.03 -25.63 -15.51
N GLY A 52 -22.89 -25.03 -15.17
CA GLY A 52 -21.56 -25.59 -15.43
C GLY A 52 -20.63 -24.65 -16.18
N GLU A 53 -20.74 -23.33 -15.99
CA GLU A 53 -19.81 -22.39 -16.61
C GLU A 53 -18.58 -22.17 -15.72
N VAL A 54 -17.43 -21.92 -16.35
CA VAL A 54 -16.22 -21.55 -15.64
C VAL A 54 -16.45 -20.23 -14.90
N GLY A 55 -16.11 -20.22 -13.61
CA GLY A 55 -16.30 -19.09 -12.72
C GLY A 55 -17.62 -19.11 -11.94
N GLU A 56 -18.56 -19.99 -12.25
CA GLU A 56 -19.85 -20.12 -11.55
C GLU A 56 -19.63 -20.53 -10.09
N PHE A 57 -20.28 -19.81 -9.17
CA PHE A 57 -20.30 -20.17 -7.75
C PHE A 57 -21.31 -21.28 -7.50
N VAL A 58 -20.93 -22.24 -6.64
CA VAL A 58 -21.72 -23.42 -6.34
C VAL A 58 -21.77 -23.68 -4.84
N VAL A 59 -22.81 -24.40 -4.42
CA VAL A 59 -22.97 -24.90 -3.07
C VAL A 59 -23.06 -26.42 -3.10
N ILE A 60 -22.27 -27.05 -2.25
CA ILE A 60 -22.18 -28.51 -2.12
C ILE A 60 -22.84 -28.91 -0.80
N GLU A 61 -23.67 -29.95 -0.88
CA GLU A 61 -24.31 -30.56 0.28
C GLU A 61 -23.30 -31.32 1.17
N CYS A 62 -23.26 -30.98 2.47
CA CYS A 62 -22.36 -31.59 3.45
C CYS A 62 -22.99 -31.65 4.85
N ASP A 63 -23.98 -32.52 5.02
CA ASP A 63 -24.71 -32.72 6.28
C ASP A 63 -25.29 -31.39 6.84
N GLU A 64 -24.80 -30.93 8.00
CA GLU A 64 -25.23 -29.71 8.70
C GLU A 64 -24.53 -28.43 8.18
N ILE A 65 -23.52 -28.59 7.31
CA ILE A 65 -22.81 -27.50 6.68
C ILE A 65 -23.02 -27.52 5.16
N ALA A 66 -22.89 -26.35 4.57
CA ALA A 66 -22.79 -26.18 3.14
C ALA A 66 -21.38 -25.74 2.78
N ILE A 67 -20.83 -26.33 1.72
CA ILE A 67 -19.52 -25.92 1.20
C ILE A 67 -19.76 -25.02 0.00
N PHE A 68 -19.25 -23.81 0.07
CA PHE A 68 -19.25 -22.87 -1.02
C PHE A 68 -18.00 -23.07 -1.87
N GLY A 69 -18.16 -23.11 -3.18
CA GLY A 69 -17.08 -23.35 -4.13
C GLY A 69 -17.28 -22.62 -5.44
N ARG A 70 -16.29 -22.76 -6.33
CA ARG A 70 -16.30 -22.14 -7.66
C ARG A 70 -15.82 -23.12 -8.73
N ILE A 71 -16.47 -23.14 -9.89
CA ILE A 71 -16.03 -23.96 -11.02
C ILE A 71 -14.79 -23.33 -11.67
N LEU A 72 -13.70 -24.07 -11.76
CA LEU A 72 -12.44 -23.61 -12.36
C LEU A 72 -12.31 -24.01 -13.83
N ASP A 73 -12.74 -25.21 -14.16
CA ASP A 73 -12.70 -25.74 -15.52
C ASP A 73 -13.86 -26.72 -15.71
N VAL A 74 -14.30 -26.85 -16.96
CA VAL A 74 -15.22 -27.90 -17.40
C VAL A 74 -14.65 -28.54 -18.64
N ARG A 75 -14.60 -29.87 -18.66
CA ARG A 75 -14.02 -30.65 -19.74
C ARG A 75 -14.81 -31.92 -19.99
N LEU A 76 -14.67 -32.46 -21.19
CA LEU A 76 -15.08 -33.84 -21.46
C LEU A 76 -13.94 -34.80 -21.11
N PRO A 77 -14.26 -36.05 -20.74
CA PRO A 77 -13.28 -37.12 -20.74
C PRO A 77 -12.61 -37.24 -22.12
N ASP A 78 -11.31 -37.57 -22.16
CA ASP A 78 -10.56 -37.64 -23.43
C ASP A 78 -11.19 -38.62 -24.46
N ARG A 79 -11.86 -39.67 -23.96
CA ARG A 79 -12.60 -40.65 -24.78
C ARG A 79 -13.84 -40.07 -25.46
N GLU A 80 -14.41 -39.01 -24.90
CA GLU A 80 -15.63 -38.34 -25.35
C GLU A 80 -15.35 -36.99 -26.01
N ARG A 81 -14.08 -36.57 -26.15
CA ARG A 81 -13.75 -35.22 -26.65
C ARG A 81 -14.35 -34.85 -28.02
N LEU A 82 -14.66 -35.85 -28.86
CA LEU A 82 -15.23 -35.66 -30.21
C LEU A 82 -16.76 -35.73 -30.24
N SER A 83 -17.42 -36.07 -29.13
CA SER A 83 -18.87 -36.29 -29.09
C SER A 83 -19.69 -34.98 -29.08
N VAL A 84 -19.03 -33.83 -28.98
CA VAL A 84 -19.64 -32.50 -29.12
C VAL A 84 -19.58 -31.94 -30.55
N GLU A 85 -18.92 -32.65 -31.47
CA GLU A 85 -18.93 -32.28 -32.88
C GLU A 85 -20.33 -32.50 -33.48
N PRO A 86 -20.83 -31.59 -34.33
CA PRO A 86 -22.16 -31.70 -34.92
C PRO A 86 -22.22 -32.83 -35.96
N GLY A 87 -22.57 -34.04 -35.51
CA GLY A 87 -22.96 -35.16 -36.37
C GLY A 87 -24.44 -35.04 -36.76
N ILE A 88 -24.75 -35.12 -38.06
CA ILE A 88 -26.14 -35.14 -38.54
C ILE A 88 -26.83 -36.41 -38.00
N GLY A 89 -27.76 -36.25 -37.06
CA GLY A 89 -28.66 -37.31 -36.61
C GLY A 89 -28.22 -38.13 -35.40
N GLU A 90 -27.03 -37.89 -34.82
CA GLU A 90 -26.56 -38.63 -33.64
C GLU A 90 -26.60 -37.75 -32.38
N LYS A 91 -27.57 -38.02 -31.49
CA LYS A 91 -27.54 -37.49 -30.12
C LYS A 91 -26.50 -38.27 -29.33
N HIS A 92 -25.35 -37.65 -29.09
CA HIS A 92 -24.34 -38.21 -28.21
C HIS A 92 -24.68 -37.86 -26.77
N ASP A 93 -24.72 -38.86 -25.89
CA ASP A 93 -24.76 -38.65 -24.44
C ASP A 93 -23.35 -38.31 -23.99
N VAL A 94 -23.17 -37.10 -23.48
CA VAL A 94 -21.85 -36.57 -23.10
C VAL A 94 -21.80 -36.40 -21.60
N HIS A 95 -20.63 -36.65 -21.00
CA HIS A 95 -20.45 -36.60 -19.55
C HIS A 95 -19.42 -35.55 -19.13
N PRO A 96 -19.76 -34.25 -19.18
CA PRO A 96 -18.86 -33.20 -18.74
C PRO A 96 -18.49 -33.37 -17.27
N ILE A 97 -17.21 -33.12 -16.98
CA ILE A 97 -16.66 -33.11 -15.64
C ILE A 97 -16.15 -31.70 -15.37
N GLY A 98 -16.65 -31.10 -14.29
CA GLY A 98 -16.17 -29.83 -13.78
C GLY A 98 -15.21 -30.02 -12.60
N SER A 99 -14.22 -29.15 -12.49
CA SER A 99 -13.40 -29.03 -11.28
C SER A 99 -13.94 -27.88 -10.43
N ILE A 100 -14.36 -28.17 -9.20
CA ILE A 100 -14.81 -27.18 -8.21
C ILE A 100 -13.68 -26.93 -7.23
N GLN A 101 -13.29 -25.67 -7.07
CA GLN A 101 -12.49 -25.24 -5.93
C GLN A 101 -13.38 -25.08 -4.70
N LEU A 102 -12.93 -25.61 -3.57
CA LEU A 102 -13.62 -25.44 -2.30
C LEU A 102 -13.11 -24.17 -1.61
N LEU A 103 -14.01 -23.24 -1.26
CA LEU A 103 -13.63 -21.90 -0.80
C LEU A 103 -13.95 -21.69 0.68
N ALA A 104 -15.19 -21.96 1.08
CA ALA A 104 -15.66 -21.68 2.44
C ALA A 104 -16.70 -22.72 2.90
N SER A 105 -16.85 -22.83 4.22
CA SER A 105 -17.90 -23.61 4.85
C SER A 105 -18.84 -22.67 5.57
N PHE A 106 -20.15 -22.87 5.43
CA PHE A 106 -21.11 -22.16 6.26
C PHE A 106 -22.10 -23.11 6.90
N ASN A 107 -22.43 -22.85 8.15
CA ASN A 107 -23.33 -23.66 8.93
C ASN A 107 -24.78 -23.25 8.61
N LEU A 108 -25.60 -24.24 8.25
CA LEU A 108 -26.98 -24.02 7.84
C LEU A 108 -27.90 -23.64 9.00
N SER A 109 -27.52 -23.95 10.24
CA SER A 109 -28.34 -23.72 11.43
C SER A 109 -28.20 -22.30 11.98
N ASP A 110 -26.99 -21.72 11.97
CA ASP A 110 -26.69 -20.42 12.57
C ASP A 110 -26.18 -19.38 11.56
N GLY A 111 -25.93 -19.76 10.31
CA GLY A 111 -25.43 -18.87 9.26
C GLY A 111 -23.95 -18.49 9.42
N THR A 112 -23.19 -19.13 10.32
CA THR A 112 -21.79 -18.76 10.50
C THR A 112 -20.95 -19.20 9.31
N VAL A 113 -20.16 -18.27 8.76
CA VAL A 113 -19.25 -18.50 7.63
C VAL A 113 -17.83 -18.66 8.16
N GLN A 114 -17.13 -19.69 7.68
CA GLN A 114 -15.74 -19.96 7.97
C GLN A 114 -14.96 -20.08 6.66
N SER A 115 -13.84 -19.38 6.57
CA SER A 115 -12.92 -19.54 5.44
C SER A 115 -12.34 -20.96 5.45
N GLY A 116 -12.26 -21.57 4.27
CA GLY A 116 -11.82 -22.94 4.10
C GLY A 116 -12.89 -24.01 4.38
N VAL A 117 -12.47 -25.27 4.32
CA VAL A 117 -13.34 -26.45 4.44
C VAL A 117 -13.19 -27.08 5.82
N THR A 118 -14.23 -27.02 6.65
CA THR A 118 -14.19 -27.60 8.02
C THR A 118 -14.56 -29.07 8.05
N ARG A 119 -15.42 -29.50 7.13
CA ARG A 119 -15.72 -30.89 6.84
C ARG A 119 -15.83 -31.08 5.34
N TYR A 120 -15.24 -32.14 4.84
CA TYR A 120 -15.24 -32.44 3.41
C TYR A 120 -16.55 -33.12 2.98
N PRO A 121 -17.03 -32.84 1.76
CA PRO A 121 -18.22 -33.48 1.23
C PRO A 121 -17.91 -34.95 0.91
N ARG A 122 -18.96 -35.75 0.70
CA ARG A 122 -18.79 -37.16 0.34
C ARG A 122 -18.88 -37.34 -1.17
N LEU A 123 -18.37 -38.48 -1.65
CA LEU A 123 -18.68 -38.93 -3.00
C LEU A 123 -20.21 -39.04 -3.15
N GLY A 124 -20.74 -38.52 -4.25
CA GLY A 124 -22.18 -38.45 -4.50
C GLY A 124 -22.89 -37.24 -3.88
N SER A 125 -22.22 -36.40 -3.09
CA SER A 125 -22.80 -35.14 -2.60
C SER A 125 -23.34 -34.30 -3.76
N ARG A 126 -24.53 -33.74 -3.59
CA ARG A 126 -25.20 -32.91 -4.60
C ARG A 126 -24.59 -31.51 -4.65
N VAL A 127 -24.53 -30.98 -5.87
CA VAL A 127 -23.98 -29.66 -6.19
C VAL A 127 -25.08 -28.79 -6.80
N TYR A 128 -25.18 -27.56 -6.31
CA TYR A 128 -26.19 -26.58 -6.69
C TYR A 128 -25.54 -25.27 -7.11
N SER A 129 -26.13 -24.57 -8.08
CA SER A 129 -25.70 -23.22 -8.45
C SER A 129 -26.05 -22.25 -7.32
N ALA A 130 -25.08 -21.42 -6.92
CA ALA A 130 -25.25 -20.46 -5.84
C ALA A 130 -26.09 -19.27 -6.32
N HIS A 131 -27.11 -18.91 -5.53
CA HIS A 131 -27.90 -17.72 -5.82
C HIS A 131 -27.05 -16.45 -5.59
N PRO A 132 -27.13 -15.41 -6.43
CA PRO A 132 -26.33 -14.20 -6.25
C PRO A 132 -26.49 -13.55 -4.86
N THR A 133 -27.69 -13.56 -4.28
CA THR A 133 -27.94 -13.09 -2.91
C THR A 133 -27.21 -13.90 -1.84
N LEU A 134 -27.01 -15.21 -2.06
CA LEU A 134 -26.23 -16.04 -1.13
C LEU A 134 -24.75 -15.67 -1.19
N VAL A 135 -24.22 -15.42 -2.39
CA VAL A 135 -22.85 -14.92 -2.59
C VAL A 135 -22.66 -13.59 -1.86
N HIS A 136 -23.61 -12.66 -2.05
CA HIS A 136 -23.62 -11.37 -1.38
C HIS A 136 -23.67 -11.49 0.15
N TRP A 137 -24.54 -12.35 0.69
CA TRP A 137 -24.65 -12.59 2.12
C TRP A 137 -23.37 -13.19 2.73
N LEU A 138 -22.73 -14.14 2.05
CA LEU A 138 -21.45 -14.74 2.50
C LEU A 138 -20.35 -13.70 2.71
N VAL A 139 -20.35 -12.64 1.89
CA VAL A 139 -19.39 -11.55 1.97
C VAL A 139 -19.68 -10.61 3.13
N GLN A 140 -20.96 -10.32 3.38
CA GLN A 140 -21.37 -9.37 4.41
C GLN A 140 -21.28 -9.94 5.82
N ASP A 141 -21.48 -11.25 6.01
CA ASP A 141 -21.66 -11.88 7.33
C ASP A 141 -20.46 -12.73 7.80
N THR A 142 -19.23 -12.38 7.40
CA THR A 142 -18.03 -13.21 7.61
C THR A 142 -17.61 -13.40 9.08
N LYS A 143 -18.22 -12.68 10.02
CA LYS A 143 -17.99 -12.90 11.45
C LYS A 143 -19.34 -12.84 12.12
N GLY A 144 -19.84 -13.98 12.61
CA GLY A 144 -21.08 -14.14 13.39
C GLY A 144 -21.20 -13.29 14.67
N ARG A 145 -20.46 -12.19 14.78
CA ARG A 145 -20.97 -10.98 15.44
C ARG A 145 -22.22 -10.59 14.68
N LYS A 146 -23.38 -10.81 15.30
CA LYS A 146 -24.62 -10.08 14.99
C LYS A 146 -24.20 -8.73 14.42
N ALA A 147 -24.52 -8.48 13.16
CA ALA A 147 -24.52 -7.15 12.61
C ALA A 147 -25.37 -6.32 13.58
N SER A 148 -24.74 -5.73 14.59
CA SER A 148 -25.30 -4.59 15.28
C SER A 148 -25.54 -3.62 14.13
N SER A 149 -26.78 -3.22 13.96
CA SER A 149 -27.25 -2.29 12.93
C SER A 149 -26.46 -0.98 12.84
N ASP A 150 -25.49 -0.76 13.73
CA ASP A 150 -24.62 0.41 13.86
C ASP A 150 -23.16 0.20 13.39
N GLY A 151 -22.84 -0.93 12.73
CA GLY A 151 -21.48 -1.21 12.23
C GLY A 151 -21.12 -0.38 10.99
N ILE A 152 -19.88 0.14 10.95
CA ILE A 152 -19.34 0.87 9.78
C ILE A 152 -19.11 -0.11 8.62
N SER A 153 -19.59 0.24 7.42
CA SER A 153 -19.39 -0.54 6.19
C SER A 153 -18.98 0.38 5.03
N PHE A 154 -17.86 0.06 4.38
CA PHE A 154 -17.34 0.74 3.20
C PHE A 154 -18.00 0.15 1.97
N ARG A 155 -18.75 0.98 1.24
CA ARG A 155 -19.50 0.59 0.03
C ARG A 155 -18.85 1.23 -1.18
N PHE A 156 -17.90 0.52 -1.78
CA PHE A 156 -17.03 1.04 -2.84
C PHE A 156 -17.07 0.24 -4.14
N ALA A 157 -17.84 -0.85 -4.17
CA ALA A 157 -17.92 -1.74 -5.31
C ALA A 157 -19.27 -2.48 -5.36
N SER A 158 -19.57 -3.05 -6.53
CA SER A 158 -20.78 -3.84 -6.80
C SER A 158 -20.44 -5.16 -7.49
N LEU A 159 -21.30 -6.17 -7.34
CA LEU A 159 -21.16 -7.45 -8.03
C LEU A 159 -21.72 -7.35 -9.47
N PRO A 160 -20.93 -7.65 -10.52
CA PRO A 160 -21.38 -7.56 -11.90
C PRO A 160 -22.61 -8.44 -12.23
N ASP A 161 -22.64 -9.67 -11.70
CA ASP A 161 -23.63 -10.70 -12.03
C ASP A 161 -24.86 -10.73 -11.08
N ALA A 162 -24.95 -9.80 -10.13
CA ALA A 162 -25.98 -9.79 -9.09
C ALA A 162 -26.83 -8.51 -9.09
N ASP A 163 -27.25 -8.05 -10.28
CA ASP A 163 -27.99 -6.79 -10.48
C ASP A 163 -27.30 -5.56 -9.82
N GLY A 164 -25.96 -5.57 -9.76
CA GLY A 164 -25.19 -4.50 -9.12
C GLY A 164 -25.28 -4.48 -7.60
N ALA A 165 -25.54 -5.62 -6.95
CA ALA A 165 -25.57 -5.72 -5.49
C ALA A 165 -24.30 -5.12 -4.86
N VAL A 166 -24.49 -4.16 -3.96
CA VAL A 166 -23.41 -3.39 -3.34
C VAL A 166 -22.62 -4.27 -2.38
N VAL A 167 -21.31 -4.33 -2.59
CA VAL A 167 -20.35 -5.00 -1.71
C VAL A 167 -19.96 -4.02 -0.60
N GLY A 168 -20.28 -4.40 0.64
CA GLY A 168 -19.92 -3.65 1.84
C GLY A 168 -18.87 -4.41 2.63
N LEU A 169 -17.71 -3.82 2.87
CA LEU A 169 -16.66 -4.39 3.72
C LEU A 169 -16.42 -3.51 4.94
N SER A 170 -16.21 -4.12 6.10
CA SER A 170 -15.84 -3.37 7.31
C SER A 170 -14.43 -2.79 7.19
N PRO A 171 -14.11 -1.69 7.91
CA PRO A 171 -12.75 -1.16 7.99
C PRO A 171 -11.74 -2.20 8.46
N GLU A 172 -12.13 -3.12 9.35
CA GLU A 172 -11.27 -4.21 9.81
C GLU A 172 -10.97 -5.23 8.71
N GLN A 173 -11.93 -5.52 7.82
CA GLN A 173 -11.70 -6.40 6.68
C GLN A 173 -10.76 -5.74 5.66
N LEU A 174 -10.91 -4.44 5.40
CA LEU A 174 -10.07 -3.74 4.43
C LEU A 174 -8.67 -3.42 4.96
N PHE A 175 -8.60 -2.89 6.18
CA PHE A 175 -7.42 -2.21 6.72
C PHE A 175 -6.88 -2.89 7.98
N GLY A 176 -7.59 -3.88 8.53
CA GLY A 176 -7.18 -4.53 9.77
C GLY A 176 -5.81 -5.20 9.68
N ARG A 177 -5.33 -5.51 8.49
CA ARG A 177 -4.00 -6.08 8.19
C ARG A 177 -3.33 -5.37 7.01
N HIS A 178 -3.45 -4.05 6.88
CA HIS A 178 -3.01 -3.32 5.68
C HIS A 178 -3.76 -3.73 4.40
N CYS A 179 -3.68 -2.86 3.39
CA CYS A 179 -4.35 -3.06 2.10
C CYS A 179 -3.37 -2.79 0.97
N ALA A 180 -3.51 -3.50 -0.15
CA ALA A 180 -2.84 -3.12 -1.40
C ALA A 180 -3.81 -3.08 -2.57
N VAL A 181 -3.70 -2.04 -3.39
CA VAL A 181 -4.42 -1.83 -4.64
C VAL A 181 -3.43 -2.03 -5.78
N LEU A 182 -3.61 -3.12 -6.53
CA LEU A 182 -2.66 -3.60 -7.53
C LEU A 182 -3.31 -3.61 -8.91
N GLY A 183 -2.53 -3.45 -9.98
CA GLY A 183 -3.03 -3.59 -11.34
C GLY A 183 -2.29 -2.77 -12.39
N ALA A 184 -2.48 -3.11 -13.66
CA ALA A 184 -1.84 -2.38 -14.75
C ALA A 184 -2.30 -0.90 -14.85
N THR A 185 -1.57 -0.10 -15.62
CA THR A 185 -1.98 1.27 -15.97
C THR A 185 -3.34 1.24 -16.67
N GLY A 186 -4.24 2.15 -16.30
CA GLY A 186 -5.61 2.18 -16.83
C GLY A 186 -6.54 1.08 -16.28
N GLY A 187 -6.09 0.25 -15.33
CA GLY A 187 -6.92 -0.81 -14.74
C GLY A 187 -8.05 -0.31 -13.83
N GLY A 188 -7.89 0.85 -13.19
CA GLY A 188 -8.84 1.38 -12.19
C GLY A 188 -8.26 1.57 -10.78
N LYS A 189 -6.93 1.46 -10.61
CA LYS A 189 -6.24 1.64 -9.31
C LYS A 189 -6.54 2.99 -8.65
N SER A 190 -6.25 4.10 -9.33
CA SER A 190 -6.47 5.44 -8.77
C SER A 190 -7.95 5.66 -8.43
N TRP A 191 -8.86 5.08 -9.21
CA TRP A 191 -10.30 5.11 -8.93
C TRP A 191 -10.66 4.36 -7.65
N SER A 192 -10.05 3.19 -7.40
CA SER A 192 -10.25 2.46 -6.15
C SER A 192 -9.71 3.21 -4.95
N VAL A 193 -8.51 3.78 -5.06
CA VAL A 193 -7.93 4.62 -4.00
C VAL A 193 -8.85 5.81 -3.72
N ALA A 194 -9.32 6.49 -4.77
CA ALA A 194 -10.22 7.62 -4.62
C ALA A 194 -11.54 7.22 -3.93
N ARG A 195 -12.16 6.12 -4.36
CA ARG A 195 -13.41 5.63 -3.78
C ARG A 195 -13.25 5.21 -2.31
N LEU A 196 -12.13 4.55 -1.96
CA LEU A 196 -11.81 4.22 -0.56
C LEU A 196 -11.62 5.47 0.29
N ILE A 197 -10.97 6.52 -0.25
CA ILE A 197 -10.82 7.81 0.42
C ILE A 197 -12.18 8.49 0.61
N GLU A 198 -13.08 8.44 -0.38
CA GLU A 198 -14.44 8.97 -0.23
C GLU A 198 -15.22 8.29 0.87
N GLU A 199 -15.12 6.95 0.98
CA GLU A 199 -15.72 6.23 2.09
C GLU A 199 -15.13 6.66 3.44
N CYS A 200 -13.83 6.99 3.51
CA CYS A 200 -13.23 7.56 4.71
C CYS A 200 -13.87 8.90 5.10
N LEU A 201 -14.28 9.74 4.13
CA LEU A 201 -14.92 11.05 4.39
C LEU A 201 -16.28 10.91 5.09
N LEU A 202 -16.99 9.80 4.87
CA LEU A 202 -18.32 9.56 5.45
C LEU A 202 -18.27 9.30 6.96
N TYR A 203 -17.14 8.86 7.48
CA TYR A 203 -16.96 8.47 8.87
C TYR A 203 -16.00 9.40 9.61
N ARG A 204 -15.87 9.24 10.93
CA ARG A 204 -14.88 9.98 11.75
C ARG A 204 -13.47 9.40 11.64
N SER A 205 -13.05 9.08 10.41
CA SER A 205 -11.72 8.53 10.12
C SER A 205 -10.65 9.62 10.01
N LYS A 206 -9.38 9.21 10.11
CA LYS A 206 -8.23 10.02 9.73
C LYS A 206 -7.43 9.27 8.67
N ALA A 207 -7.25 9.91 7.52
CA ALA A 207 -6.44 9.38 6.44
C ALA A 207 -5.41 10.41 5.94
N ILE A 208 -4.22 9.94 5.57
CA ILE A 208 -3.21 10.75 4.89
C ILE A 208 -2.91 10.08 3.55
N LEU A 209 -3.02 10.83 2.46
CA LEU A 209 -2.63 10.38 1.12
C LEU A 209 -1.30 11.02 0.75
N LEU A 210 -0.27 10.19 0.50
CA LEU A 210 0.92 10.60 -0.23
C LEU A 210 0.65 10.43 -1.72
N ASP A 211 0.44 11.56 -2.39
CA ASP A 211 0.10 11.64 -3.79
C ASP A 211 1.37 11.89 -4.62
N ALA A 212 1.86 10.84 -5.28
CA ALA A 212 3.14 10.86 -5.99
C ALA A 212 3.07 11.61 -7.32
N THR A 213 1.93 11.53 -8.00
CA THR A 213 1.72 11.98 -9.39
C THR A 213 0.94 13.28 -9.46
N GLY A 214 0.15 13.59 -8.44
CA GLY A 214 -0.71 14.76 -8.42
C GLY A 214 -2.18 14.47 -8.67
N GLU A 215 -2.53 13.26 -9.11
CA GLU A 215 -3.83 12.90 -9.70
C GLU A 215 -5.03 13.17 -8.78
N PHE A 216 -4.81 13.24 -7.47
CA PHE A 216 -5.87 13.36 -6.45
C PHE A 216 -6.15 14.81 -6.02
N HIS A 217 -5.64 15.82 -6.74
CA HIS A 217 -5.97 17.23 -6.45
C HIS A 217 -7.47 17.56 -6.62
N THR A 218 -8.19 16.72 -7.38
CA THR A 218 -9.61 16.86 -7.72
C THR A 218 -10.55 16.76 -6.52
N PHE A 219 -10.09 16.27 -5.36
CA PHE A 219 -10.87 16.29 -4.13
C PHE A 219 -11.24 17.73 -3.71
N ALA A 220 -12.53 18.05 -3.79
CA ALA A 220 -13.07 19.37 -3.45
C ALA A 220 -13.77 19.47 -2.10
N ASP A 221 -13.98 18.34 -1.41
CA ASP A 221 -14.66 18.28 -0.12
C ASP A 221 -13.91 19.08 0.97
N GLU A 222 -14.65 19.87 1.76
CA GLU A 222 -14.07 20.73 2.81
C GLU A 222 -13.38 19.94 3.92
N ARG A 223 -13.71 18.66 4.11
CA ARG A 223 -13.05 17.76 5.07
C ARG A 223 -11.69 17.27 4.57
N VAL A 224 -11.35 17.53 3.30
CA VAL A 224 -10.05 17.25 2.70
C VAL A 224 -9.16 18.48 2.85
N GLN A 225 -8.04 18.33 3.54
CA GLN A 225 -6.96 19.31 3.55
C GLN A 225 -5.93 18.94 2.49
N HIS A 226 -5.42 19.93 1.78
CA HIS A 226 -4.40 19.75 0.76
C HIS A 226 -3.11 20.43 1.21
N ALA A 227 -1.99 19.77 0.95
CA ALA A 227 -0.64 20.28 1.14
C ALA A 227 0.23 19.88 -0.04
N TYR A 228 1.18 20.72 -0.44
CA TYR A 228 2.05 20.46 -1.60
C TYR A 228 3.45 21.02 -1.41
N PHE A 229 4.43 20.41 -2.06
CA PHE A 229 5.83 20.84 -2.02
C PHE A 229 6.24 21.54 -3.30
N GLY A 230 6.50 22.85 -3.23
CA GLY A 230 6.91 23.65 -4.38
C GLY A 230 5.82 23.73 -5.45
N CYS A 231 5.42 24.92 -5.86
CA CYS A 231 4.51 25.07 -7.00
C CYS A 231 4.69 26.43 -7.62
N ASN A 232 4.70 26.51 -8.96
CA ASN A 232 4.80 27.79 -9.65
C ASN A 232 3.40 28.36 -9.96
N SER A 233 2.44 27.51 -10.35
CA SER A 233 1.02 27.83 -10.57
C SER A 233 0.27 26.61 -11.14
N GLY A 234 -1.03 26.46 -10.83
CA GLY A 234 -1.89 25.41 -11.37
C GLY A 234 -3.02 24.97 -10.41
N PRO A 235 -4.08 24.29 -10.91
CA PRO A 235 -5.17 23.74 -10.07
C PRO A 235 -4.67 22.78 -8.99
N GLU A 236 -3.52 22.16 -9.21
CA GLU A 236 -2.84 21.24 -8.31
C GLU A 236 -2.14 21.90 -7.11
N CYS A 237 -1.88 23.23 -7.16
CA CYS A 237 -1.33 24.04 -6.06
C CYS A 237 -2.41 24.41 -5.02
N LYS A 238 -3.18 23.42 -4.57
CA LYS A 238 -4.32 23.63 -3.65
C LYS A 238 -3.86 23.49 -2.20
N GLY A 239 -4.21 24.45 -1.35
CA GLY A 239 -4.00 24.36 0.10
C GLY A 239 -2.66 24.92 0.58
N ASP A 240 -2.08 24.27 1.59
CA ASP A 240 -0.86 24.74 2.26
C ASP A 240 0.39 24.39 1.42
N GLU A 241 1.17 25.39 0.98
CA GLU A 241 2.53 25.12 0.52
C GLU A 241 3.40 24.76 1.73
N VAL A 242 4.08 23.62 1.66
CA VAL A 242 4.83 23.04 2.78
C VAL A 242 6.27 22.74 2.43
N VAL A 243 7.08 22.69 3.48
CA VAL A 243 8.50 22.31 3.42
C VAL A 243 8.79 21.22 4.44
N PHE A 244 9.86 20.46 4.21
CA PHE A 244 10.36 19.46 5.16
C PHE A 244 11.77 19.89 5.57
N PRO A 245 11.89 20.89 6.46
CA PRO A 245 13.19 21.51 6.75
C PRO A 245 14.17 20.48 7.27
N TYR A 246 15.46 20.63 6.96
CA TYR A 246 16.46 19.64 7.36
C TYR A 246 16.49 19.36 8.87
N HIS A 247 16.13 20.33 9.72
CA HIS A 247 16.00 20.15 11.17
C HIS A 247 15.05 19.01 11.57
N ASP A 248 14.07 18.73 10.71
CA ASP A 248 13.09 17.68 10.89
C ASP A 248 13.57 16.29 10.42
N LEU A 249 14.71 16.24 9.73
CA LEU A 249 15.38 15.02 9.29
C LEU A 249 16.23 14.40 10.40
N THR A 250 16.46 13.09 10.25
CA THR A 250 17.36 12.33 11.11
C THR A 250 18.80 12.33 10.58
N GLU A 251 19.75 11.91 11.43
CA GLU A 251 21.12 11.61 10.98
C GLU A 251 21.12 10.67 9.76
N GLY A 252 20.31 9.60 9.80
CA GLY A 252 20.23 8.63 8.71
C GLY A 252 19.76 9.25 7.39
N ASP A 253 18.86 10.23 7.43
CA ASP A 253 18.40 10.94 6.24
C ASP A 253 19.49 11.84 5.66
N LEU A 254 20.22 12.57 6.53
CA LEU A 254 21.36 13.38 6.08
C LEU A 254 22.49 12.52 5.50
N PHE A 255 22.71 11.34 6.07
CA PHE A 255 23.63 10.35 5.50
C PHE A 255 23.15 9.83 4.14
N ALA A 256 21.84 9.60 3.96
CA ALA A 256 21.28 9.19 2.69
C ALA A 256 21.37 10.31 1.61
N ILE A 257 21.23 11.58 2.01
CA ILE A 257 21.41 12.75 1.14
C ILE A 257 22.89 12.91 0.76
N PHE A 258 23.78 13.00 1.75
CA PHE A 258 25.20 13.32 1.54
C PHE A 258 26.07 12.13 1.15
N ARG A 259 25.59 10.89 1.32
CA ARG A 259 26.23 9.64 0.90
C ARG A 259 27.73 9.55 1.27
N PRO A 260 28.11 9.79 2.54
CA PRO A 260 29.51 9.72 2.92
C PRO A 260 30.04 8.29 2.76
N SER A 261 31.31 8.15 2.40
CA SER A 261 32.01 6.86 2.44
C SER A 261 32.10 6.35 3.88
N GLY A 262 31.85 5.05 4.08
CA GLY A 262 31.69 4.47 5.41
C GLY A 262 32.93 4.54 6.31
N GLN A 263 34.14 4.42 5.76
CA GLN A 263 35.37 4.28 6.55
C GLN A 263 36.00 5.60 6.99
N SER A 264 35.98 6.64 6.13
CA SER A 264 36.69 7.90 6.40
C SER A 264 35.75 9.09 6.58
N GLN A 265 34.69 9.18 5.78
CA GLN A 265 33.81 10.35 5.76
C GLN A 265 32.68 10.26 6.78
N GLY A 266 32.04 9.09 6.92
CA GLY A 266 30.91 8.88 7.83
C GLY A 266 31.20 9.27 9.29
N PRO A 267 32.32 8.81 9.88
CA PRO A 267 32.70 9.21 11.24
C PRO A 267 32.91 10.71 11.40
N LYS A 268 33.54 11.38 10.42
CA LYS A 268 33.79 12.83 10.45
C LYS A 268 32.49 13.63 10.31
N LEU A 269 31.60 13.22 9.41
CA LEU A 269 30.28 13.85 9.26
C LEU A 269 29.46 13.76 10.56
N ARG A 270 29.40 12.59 11.18
CA ARG A 270 28.72 12.40 12.48
C ARG A 270 29.33 13.28 13.56
N ALA A 271 30.66 13.28 13.68
CA ALA A 271 31.36 14.10 14.66
C ALA A 271 31.07 15.59 14.43
N ALA A 272 31.04 16.05 13.19
CA ALA A 272 30.75 17.42 12.84
C ALA A 272 29.32 17.83 13.21
N MET A 273 28.32 16.99 12.92
CA MET A 273 26.94 17.25 13.34
C MET A 273 26.81 17.35 14.87
N LYS A 274 27.48 16.45 15.61
CA LYS A 274 27.49 16.52 17.09
C LYS A 274 28.19 17.78 17.60
N SER A 275 29.32 18.15 17.00
CA SER A 275 30.06 19.37 17.35
C SER A 275 29.23 20.63 17.10
N LEU A 276 28.47 20.71 16.01
CA LEU A 276 27.59 21.86 15.74
C LEU A 276 26.37 21.91 16.66
N LYS A 277 25.78 20.76 17.02
CA LYS A 277 24.76 20.70 18.07
C LYS A 277 25.30 21.21 19.41
N LEU A 278 26.54 20.84 19.75
CA LEU A 278 27.20 21.32 20.96
C LEU A 278 27.52 22.82 20.88
N ALA A 279 28.00 23.31 19.73
CA ALA A 279 28.24 24.73 19.47
C ALA A 279 26.96 25.56 19.68
N LYS A 280 25.81 25.06 19.19
CA LYS A 280 24.50 25.68 19.42
C LYS A 280 24.09 25.65 20.89
N ALA A 281 24.34 24.55 21.60
CA ALA A 281 24.00 24.40 23.01
C ALA A 281 24.89 25.24 23.95
N VAL A 282 26.16 25.45 23.57
CA VAL A 282 27.17 26.18 24.34
C VAL A 282 27.92 27.17 23.42
N PRO A 283 27.30 28.30 23.05
CA PRO A 283 27.88 29.27 22.10
C PRO A 283 29.24 29.83 22.55
N ALA A 284 29.52 29.84 23.86
CA ALA A 284 30.79 30.30 24.41
C ALA A 284 32.01 29.48 23.93
N LEU A 285 31.81 28.20 23.56
CA LEU A 285 32.87 27.35 23.01
C LEU A 285 33.07 27.54 21.51
N ALA A 286 32.12 28.18 20.83
CA ALA A 286 32.05 28.29 19.38
C ALA A 286 31.72 29.74 18.97
N PRO A 287 32.62 30.71 19.18
CA PRO A 287 32.34 32.13 18.93
C PRO A 287 31.97 32.43 17.47
N ASN A 288 32.41 31.59 16.52
CA ASN A 288 32.07 31.69 15.10
C ASN A 288 30.97 30.71 14.68
N GLY A 289 30.23 30.12 15.62
CA GLY A 289 29.17 29.14 15.39
C GLY A 289 29.64 27.70 15.17
N PHE A 290 30.95 27.45 15.09
CA PHE A 290 31.55 26.12 14.97
C PHE A 290 32.70 25.93 15.98
N LEU A 291 32.99 24.67 16.33
CA LEU A 291 34.05 24.31 17.28
C LEU A 291 35.38 24.16 16.56
N VAL A 292 36.37 24.96 16.97
CA VAL A 292 37.77 24.79 16.58
C VAL A 292 38.40 23.73 17.47
N LYS A 293 38.87 22.62 16.90
CA LYS A 293 39.54 21.56 17.67
C LYS A 293 41.05 21.58 17.50
N ALA A 294 41.56 22.06 16.37
CA ALA A 294 42.99 22.07 16.09
C ALA A 294 43.75 22.80 17.20
N ASP A 295 44.76 22.10 17.74
CA ASP A 295 45.65 22.60 18.81
C ASP A 295 44.93 23.03 20.10
N GLN A 296 43.67 22.61 20.32
CA GLN A 296 42.88 22.93 21.52
C GLN A 296 42.91 21.82 22.57
N ALA A 297 42.72 22.19 23.83
CA ALA A 297 42.50 21.25 24.93
C ALA A 297 41.14 20.54 24.79
N LYS A 298 41.08 19.24 25.10
CA LYS A 298 39.87 18.43 24.99
C LYS A 298 38.86 18.67 26.11
N GLN A 299 39.37 18.91 27.32
CA GLN A 299 38.58 18.98 28.55
C GLN A 299 37.37 19.93 28.46
N PRO A 300 37.46 21.17 27.93
CA PRO A 300 36.32 22.08 27.89
C PRO A 300 35.17 21.55 27.02
N ILE A 301 35.50 20.99 25.85
CA ILE A 301 34.53 20.43 24.91
C ILE A 301 33.94 19.13 25.47
N GLU A 302 34.77 18.24 26.05
CA GLU A 302 34.30 16.99 26.65
C GLU A 302 33.40 17.22 27.87
N ALA A 303 33.72 18.23 28.70
CA ALA A 303 32.87 18.62 29.82
C ALA A 303 31.52 19.15 29.34
N ALA A 304 31.52 20.11 28.40
CA ALA A 304 30.29 20.64 27.83
C ALA A 304 29.45 19.57 27.12
N TYR A 305 30.09 18.59 26.47
CA TYR A 305 29.41 17.44 25.88
C TYR A 305 28.67 16.64 26.95
N ARG A 306 29.34 16.27 28.05
CA ARG A 306 28.72 15.51 29.17
C ARG A 306 27.52 16.25 29.76
N ASP A 307 27.61 17.57 29.87
CA ASP A 307 26.53 18.39 30.42
C ASP A 307 25.35 18.57 29.44
N ASN A 308 25.54 18.26 28.15
CA ASN A 308 24.55 18.47 27.08
C ASN A 308 24.24 17.22 26.24
N VAL A 309 24.56 16.01 26.74
CA VAL A 309 24.42 14.74 25.99
C VAL A 309 23.05 14.60 25.35
N ALA A 310 21.97 14.89 26.08
CA ALA A 310 20.60 14.75 25.57
C ALA A 310 20.31 15.64 24.34
N LYS A 311 20.87 16.84 24.28
CA LYS A 311 20.72 17.75 23.13
C LYS A 311 21.58 17.30 21.95
N VAL A 312 22.82 16.90 22.23
CA VAL A 312 23.79 16.50 21.21
C VAL A 312 23.43 15.17 20.54
N GLU A 313 22.95 14.20 21.32
CA GLU A 313 22.52 12.87 20.86
C GLU A 313 21.06 12.83 20.39
N SER A 314 20.37 13.98 20.37
CA SER A 314 19.01 14.06 19.82
C SER A 314 18.98 13.62 18.36
N SER A 315 17.90 12.96 17.93
CA SER A 315 17.77 12.47 16.56
C SER A 315 17.56 13.57 15.51
N SER A 316 17.09 14.75 15.93
CA SER A 316 16.86 15.91 15.05
C SER A 316 18.16 16.54 14.58
N ALA A 317 18.18 17.09 13.37
CA ALA A 317 19.30 17.86 12.85
C ALA A 317 19.27 19.32 13.33
N ASP A 318 19.18 19.53 14.65
CA ASP A 318 19.07 20.87 15.24
C ASP A 318 20.44 21.57 15.38
N PHE A 319 21.03 21.98 14.24
CA PHE A 319 22.31 22.69 14.17
C PHE A 319 22.37 23.56 12.91
N ASP A 320 23.32 24.49 12.81
CA ASP A 320 23.50 25.31 11.60
C ASP A 320 24.18 24.51 10.48
N LEU A 321 23.39 24.10 9.49
CA LEU A 321 23.88 23.30 8.37
C LEU A 321 24.86 24.05 7.45
N ALA A 322 24.82 25.38 7.39
CA ALA A 322 25.74 26.16 6.57
C ALA A 322 27.19 26.03 7.07
N LEU A 323 27.38 25.71 8.34
CA LEU A 323 28.68 25.49 8.97
C LEU A 323 29.15 24.04 8.92
N LEU A 324 28.36 23.11 8.35
CA LEU A 324 28.69 21.68 8.36
C LEU A 324 29.99 21.35 7.64
N ALA A 325 30.20 21.92 6.44
CA ALA A 325 31.44 21.78 5.68
C ALA A 325 32.65 22.26 6.49
N ARG A 326 32.53 23.43 7.15
CA ARG A 326 33.57 24.01 8.00
C ARG A 326 33.84 23.18 9.24
N GLN A 327 32.79 22.62 9.87
CA GLN A 327 32.98 21.77 11.02
C GLN A 327 33.68 20.46 10.65
N ILE A 328 33.40 19.86 9.49
CA ILE A 328 34.09 18.65 9.02
C ILE A 328 35.61 18.88 8.95
N GLU A 329 36.04 20.04 8.44
CA GLU A 329 37.45 20.44 8.45
C GLU A 329 38.04 20.42 9.88
N GLN A 330 37.28 20.94 10.86
CA GLN A 330 37.69 20.95 12.27
C GLN A 330 37.60 19.58 12.97
N GLU A 331 36.96 18.58 12.36
CA GLU A 331 37.02 17.18 12.83
C GLU A 331 38.24 16.44 12.28
N CYS A 332 38.87 16.96 11.23
CA CYS A 332 40.07 16.40 10.61
C CYS A 332 41.33 16.91 11.34
N VAL A 333 41.48 16.54 12.62
CA VAL A 333 42.62 16.88 13.49
C VAL A 333 43.38 15.63 13.93
N LEU A 334 44.66 15.79 14.26
CA LEU A 334 45.43 14.72 14.87
C LEU A 334 44.86 14.37 16.27
N PRO A 335 44.75 13.07 16.64
CA PRO A 335 44.14 12.66 17.90
C PRO A 335 44.81 13.23 19.16
N SER A 336 46.08 13.60 19.07
CA SER A 336 46.89 14.11 20.18
C SER A 336 47.90 15.15 19.69
N ALA A 337 48.09 16.22 20.47
CA ALA A 337 49.14 17.20 20.20
C ALA A 337 50.55 16.63 20.42
N ASP A 338 51.55 17.27 19.79
CA ASP A 338 52.98 16.99 19.93
C ASP A 338 53.36 15.51 19.74
N TYR A 339 52.83 14.87 18.68
CA TYR A 339 53.09 13.46 18.38
C TYR A 339 52.79 12.51 19.55
N GLY A 340 51.72 12.79 20.30
CA GLY A 340 51.28 11.95 21.41
C GLY A 340 51.77 12.38 22.79
N LYS A 341 52.63 13.40 22.88
CA LYS A 341 53.13 13.89 24.18
C LYS A 341 52.06 14.63 25.00
N ARG A 342 51.03 15.17 24.35
CA ARG A 342 49.88 15.83 25.01
C ARG A 342 48.57 15.15 24.59
N PRO A 343 48.22 13.99 25.15
CA PRO A 343 46.99 13.25 24.80
C PRO A 343 45.69 14.01 25.14
N GLN A 344 45.75 14.95 26.10
CA GLN A 344 44.65 15.80 26.56
C GLN A 344 44.31 16.97 25.64
N ALA A 345 45.08 17.18 24.56
CA ALA A 345 44.82 18.19 23.54
C ALA A 345 44.78 17.51 22.16
N TRP A 346 43.94 18.01 21.25
CA TRP A 346 44.04 17.64 19.84
C TRP A 346 45.31 18.27 19.24
N GLY A 347 45.89 17.61 18.25
CA GLY A 347 46.98 18.20 17.48
C GLY A 347 46.46 19.12 16.37
N SER A 348 47.36 19.48 15.46
CA SER A 348 47.04 20.31 14.30
C SER A 348 46.09 19.60 13.33
N LEU A 349 45.61 20.35 12.34
CA LEU A 349 44.81 19.81 11.23
C LEU A 349 45.58 18.71 10.50
N ASN A 350 44.88 17.60 10.26
CA ASN A 350 45.36 16.47 9.49
C ASN A 350 44.90 16.60 8.04
N GLY A 351 45.80 17.07 7.18
CA GLY A 351 45.54 17.25 5.75
C GLY A 351 45.18 15.96 5.01
N THR A 352 45.65 14.80 5.48
CA THR A 352 45.29 13.50 4.88
C THR A 352 43.82 13.14 5.16
N ASP A 353 43.39 13.26 6.43
CA ASP A 353 41.99 13.05 6.82
C ASP A 353 41.06 14.01 6.06
N TYR A 354 41.45 15.29 5.98
CA TYR A 354 40.68 16.30 5.27
C TYR A 354 40.63 16.00 3.76
N GLY A 355 41.75 15.58 3.16
CA GLY A 355 41.83 15.14 1.76
C GLY A 355 40.79 14.06 1.42
N TRP A 356 40.53 13.11 2.32
CA TRP A 356 39.47 12.11 2.15
C TRP A 356 38.05 12.69 2.24
N CYS A 357 37.87 13.81 2.94
CA CYS A 357 36.58 14.46 3.14
C CYS A 357 36.26 15.53 2.10
N VAL A 358 37.22 15.99 1.29
CA VAL A 358 37.02 17.05 0.29
C VAL A 358 35.83 16.75 -0.64
N SER A 359 35.70 15.50 -1.13
CA SER A 359 34.58 15.12 -2.01
C SER A 359 33.22 15.13 -1.30
N LEU A 360 33.17 14.83 0.00
CA LEU A 360 31.97 14.98 0.81
C LEU A 360 31.62 16.46 1.01
N VAL A 361 32.62 17.30 1.33
CA VAL A 361 32.44 18.74 1.54
C VAL A 361 31.84 19.39 0.30
N TYR A 362 32.42 19.16 -0.89
CA TYR A 362 31.86 19.68 -2.12
C TYR A 362 30.44 19.19 -2.40
N ARG A 363 30.15 17.92 -2.10
CA ARG A 363 28.80 17.37 -2.26
C ARG A 363 27.79 18.00 -1.32
N ILE A 364 28.17 18.27 -0.06
CA ILE A 364 27.32 18.99 0.89
C ILE A 364 27.02 20.39 0.33
N GLU A 365 28.05 21.14 -0.05
CA GLU A 365 27.89 22.49 -0.59
C GLU A 365 27.00 22.50 -1.85
N ASP A 366 27.22 21.58 -2.79
CA ASP A 366 26.40 21.42 -4.00
C ASP A 366 24.94 21.11 -3.67
N MET A 367 24.68 20.12 -2.79
CA MET A 367 23.33 19.74 -2.38
C MET A 367 22.58 20.87 -1.66
N LEU A 368 23.28 21.72 -0.90
CA LEU A 368 22.69 22.91 -0.28
C LEU A 368 22.27 23.97 -1.30
N GLN A 369 22.90 24.00 -2.48
CA GLN A 369 22.57 24.92 -3.57
C GLN A 369 21.59 24.32 -4.58
N ALA A 370 21.44 22.99 -4.61
CA ALA A 370 20.58 22.27 -5.53
C ALA A 370 19.11 22.73 -5.41
N ARG A 371 18.49 23.08 -6.54
CA ARG A 371 17.09 23.52 -6.62
C ARG A 371 16.13 22.41 -6.21
N GLU A 372 16.49 21.18 -6.50
CA GLU A 372 15.75 19.96 -6.21
C GLU A 372 15.60 19.74 -4.70
N MET A 373 16.57 20.21 -3.90
CA MET A 373 16.60 20.10 -2.45
C MET A 373 16.05 21.33 -1.73
N ALA A 374 15.50 22.30 -2.47
CA ALA A 374 15.00 23.55 -1.90
C ALA A 374 13.96 23.33 -0.79
N CYS A 375 13.08 22.33 -0.95
CA CYS A 375 12.08 21.99 0.07
C CYS A 375 12.67 21.49 1.41
N ILE A 376 13.96 21.13 1.44
CA ILE A 376 14.68 20.65 2.63
C ILE A 376 15.63 21.74 3.16
N PHE A 377 16.44 22.33 2.30
CA PHE A 377 17.56 23.19 2.71
C PHE A 377 17.32 24.68 2.54
N LYS A 378 16.49 25.08 1.57
CA LYS A 378 16.26 26.48 1.23
C LYS A 378 14.79 26.73 0.95
N PRO A 379 13.94 26.54 1.96
CA PRO A 379 12.51 26.64 1.74
C PRO A 379 12.15 28.11 1.53
N GLY A 380 11.57 28.44 0.36
CA GLY A 380 11.03 29.78 0.09
C GLY A 380 9.75 30.08 0.90
N VAL A 381 9.10 29.03 1.39
CA VAL A 381 7.94 29.04 2.29
C VAL A 381 8.35 28.52 3.65
N THR A 382 7.75 29.00 4.74
CA THR A 382 8.19 28.66 6.10
C THR A 382 7.35 27.61 6.81
N THR A 383 6.23 27.17 6.23
CA THR A 383 5.30 26.22 6.87
C THR A 383 5.87 24.79 6.89
N PRO A 384 6.25 24.23 8.06
CA PRO A 384 6.76 22.87 8.13
C PRO A 384 5.62 21.86 7.98
N LEU A 385 5.82 20.80 7.19
CA LEU A 385 4.80 19.77 6.99
C LEU A 385 4.37 19.10 8.30
N LYS A 386 5.29 18.90 9.26
CA LYS A 386 4.94 18.34 10.58
C LYS A 386 3.86 19.16 11.29
N ALA A 387 3.94 20.49 11.23
CA ALA A 387 2.93 21.36 11.82
C ALA A 387 1.57 21.23 11.12
N VAL A 388 1.55 21.04 9.79
CA VAL A 388 0.31 20.77 9.04
C VAL A 388 -0.30 19.43 9.44
N VAL A 389 0.53 18.39 9.59
CA VAL A 389 0.10 17.07 10.07
C VAL A 389 -0.48 17.17 11.48
N ASP A 390 0.18 17.88 12.39
CA ASP A 390 -0.31 18.08 13.76
C ASP A 390 -1.64 18.84 13.78
N ARG A 391 -1.78 19.91 12.98
CA ARG A 391 -3.07 20.62 12.83
C ARG A 391 -4.16 19.68 12.30
N PHE A 392 -3.86 18.94 11.24
CA PHE A 392 -4.81 18.00 10.63
C PHE A 392 -5.26 16.93 11.61
N LEU A 393 -4.32 16.34 12.38
CA LEU A 393 -4.65 15.35 13.38
C LEU A 393 -5.55 15.98 14.45
N ASN A 394 -5.27 17.17 14.96
CA ASN A 394 -6.08 17.77 16.03
C ASN A 394 -7.41 18.39 15.56
N ASP A 395 -7.63 18.56 14.26
CA ASP A 395 -8.87 19.14 13.72
C ASP A 395 -9.94 18.07 13.44
N ASP A 396 -10.96 17.97 14.29
CA ASP A 396 -12.09 17.03 14.14
C ASP A 396 -13.06 17.36 13.00
N SER A 397 -12.89 18.48 12.29
CA SER A 397 -13.62 18.76 11.04
C SER A 397 -12.98 18.08 9.83
N LYS A 398 -11.66 17.84 9.87
CA LYS A 398 -10.90 17.25 8.77
C LYS A 398 -10.87 15.73 8.84
N ARG A 399 -10.83 15.07 7.68
CA ARG A 399 -10.83 13.60 7.54
C ARG A 399 -9.65 13.09 6.76
N VAL A 400 -9.27 13.80 5.69
CA VAL A 400 -8.20 13.41 4.78
C VAL A 400 -7.20 14.56 4.66
N LEU A 401 -5.91 14.25 4.72
CA LEU A 401 -4.83 15.16 4.34
C LEU A 401 -4.12 14.59 3.11
N ARG A 402 -4.25 15.27 1.97
CA ARG A 402 -3.52 14.94 0.74
C ARG A 402 -2.22 15.73 0.69
N ILE A 403 -1.10 15.03 0.54
CA ILE A 403 0.25 15.60 0.46
C ILE A 403 0.78 15.30 -0.93
N SER A 404 0.86 16.33 -1.78
CA SER A 404 1.38 16.21 -3.15
C SER A 404 2.90 16.25 -3.19
N LEU A 405 3.50 15.22 -3.79
CA LEU A 405 4.93 15.12 -4.06
C LEU A 405 5.28 15.41 -5.53
N GLN A 406 4.27 15.69 -6.37
CA GLN A 406 4.40 15.79 -7.84
C GLN A 406 5.50 16.77 -8.29
N ASN A 407 5.69 17.86 -7.54
CA ASN A 407 6.55 18.98 -7.88
C ASN A 407 7.95 18.86 -7.25
N ILE A 408 8.17 17.85 -6.40
CA ILE A 408 9.52 17.52 -5.95
C ILE A 408 10.22 16.81 -7.11
N PRO A 409 11.35 17.32 -7.63
CA PRO A 409 12.05 16.68 -8.72
C PRO A 409 12.50 15.26 -8.35
N PHE A 410 12.53 14.38 -9.35
CA PHE A 410 13.13 13.05 -9.21
C PHE A 410 14.66 13.11 -9.06
N ALA A 411 15.28 14.18 -9.56
CA ALA A 411 16.73 14.38 -9.46
C ALA A 411 17.17 14.52 -7.98
N GLY A 412 18.32 13.94 -7.67
CA GLY A 412 18.89 13.96 -6.31
C GLY A 412 18.19 13.06 -5.29
N ASN A 413 17.13 12.33 -5.67
CA ASN A 413 16.30 11.50 -4.79
C ASN A 413 15.58 12.29 -3.67
N ALA A 414 15.34 13.59 -3.89
CA ALA A 414 14.69 14.45 -2.89
C ALA A 414 13.29 13.92 -2.53
N ARG A 415 12.54 13.47 -3.54
CA ARG A 415 11.19 12.96 -3.39
C ARG A 415 11.13 11.73 -2.48
N GLU A 416 12.00 10.75 -2.72
CA GLU A 416 12.08 9.52 -1.95
C GLU A 416 12.50 9.80 -0.50
N ILE A 417 13.46 10.71 -0.30
CA ILE A 417 13.94 11.10 1.03
C ILE A 417 12.84 11.81 1.82
N VAL A 418 12.13 12.76 1.21
CA VAL A 418 10.99 13.46 1.84
C VAL A 418 9.87 12.48 2.19
N ALA A 419 9.47 11.62 1.25
CA ALA A 419 8.44 10.61 1.51
C ALA A 419 8.85 9.70 2.69
N ASN A 420 10.09 9.20 2.69
CA ASN A 420 10.62 8.37 3.76
C ASN A 420 10.65 9.12 5.12
N ALA A 421 11.01 10.39 5.13
CA ALA A 421 10.99 11.22 6.34
C ALA A 421 9.56 11.42 6.89
N ILE A 422 8.57 11.60 6.00
CA ILE A 422 7.15 11.64 6.38
C ILE A 422 6.72 10.31 6.99
N GLY A 423 7.01 9.18 6.34
CA GLY A 423 6.71 7.85 6.86
C GLY A 423 7.32 7.63 8.24
N ARG A 424 8.58 8.00 8.44
CA ARG A 424 9.27 7.89 9.74
C ARG A 424 8.62 8.76 10.80
N HIS A 425 8.23 9.98 10.46
CA HIS A 425 7.55 10.88 11.39
C HIS A 425 6.20 10.28 11.85
N LEU A 426 5.39 9.78 10.91
CA LEU A 426 4.11 9.12 11.23
C LEU A 426 4.31 7.86 12.08
N LEU A 427 5.31 7.04 11.77
CA LEU A 427 5.65 5.87 12.58
C LEU A 427 6.10 6.25 14.00
N GLY A 428 6.84 7.35 14.14
CA GLY A 428 7.20 7.93 15.44
C GLY A 428 5.98 8.34 16.26
N LEU A 429 5.03 9.05 15.65
CA LEU A 429 3.75 9.39 16.28
C LEU A 429 2.96 8.14 16.70
N ALA A 430 2.92 7.12 15.84
CA ALA A 430 2.25 5.86 16.13
C ALA A 430 2.88 5.18 17.36
N ARG A 431 4.21 5.04 17.39
CA ARG A 431 4.96 4.43 18.51
C ARG A 431 4.74 5.19 19.83
N ASN A 432 4.55 6.50 19.77
CA ASN A 432 4.21 7.35 20.91
C ASN A 432 2.73 7.26 21.33
N GLY A 433 1.91 6.49 20.61
CA GLY A 433 0.53 6.20 20.97
C GLY A 433 -0.52 7.13 20.36
N SER A 434 -0.13 8.04 19.46
CA SER A 434 -1.05 9.05 18.88
C SER A 434 -2.23 8.45 18.13
N PHE A 435 -2.14 7.21 17.65
CA PHE A 435 -3.18 6.57 16.84
C PHE A 435 -3.90 5.40 17.54
N ARG A 436 -3.71 5.23 18.86
CA ARG A 436 -4.36 4.14 19.61
C ARG A 436 -5.87 4.30 19.73
N SER A 437 -6.35 5.50 20.01
CA SER A 437 -7.78 5.82 20.15
C SER A 437 -8.43 6.19 18.82
N ARG A 438 -7.63 6.70 17.88
CA ARG A 438 -8.08 7.08 16.54
C ARG A 438 -7.05 6.62 15.51
N PRO A 439 -7.24 5.43 14.92
CA PRO A 439 -6.32 4.88 13.92
C PRO A 439 -6.11 5.83 12.74
N LEU A 440 -4.91 5.81 12.18
CA LEU A 440 -4.53 6.56 11.00
C LEU A 440 -4.37 5.62 9.81
N LEU A 441 -5.09 5.91 8.72
CA LEU A 441 -4.92 5.22 7.45
C LEU A 441 -4.00 6.03 6.53
N MET A 442 -2.87 5.45 6.18
CA MET A 442 -1.92 6.05 5.24
C MET A 442 -2.11 5.44 3.85
N PHE A 443 -2.57 6.22 2.88
CA PHE A 443 -2.53 5.85 1.47
C PHE A 443 -1.18 6.25 0.88
N LEU A 444 -0.50 5.29 0.25
CA LEU A 444 0.75 5.53 -0.47
C LEU A 444 0.53 5.22 -1.94
N ASP A 445 0.36 6.27 -2.74
CA ASP A 445 0.26 6.12 -4.18
C ASP A 445 1.63 5.84 -4.81
N GLU A 446 1.63 5.10 -5.91
CA GLU A 446 2.82 4.62 -6.61
C GLU A 446 3.91 4.07 -5.69
N ALA A 447 3.53 3.21 -4.74
CA ALA A 447 4.38 2.74 -3.64
C ALA A 447 5.76 2.18 -4.07
N HIS A 448 5.88 1.61 -5.26
CA HIS A 448 7.14 1.15 -5.87
C HIS A 448 8.20 2.26 -6.06
N GLN A 449 7.80 3.53 -6.06
CA GLN A 449 8.72 4.67 -6.07
C GLN A 449 9.40 4.88 -4.71
N PHE A 450 8.83 4.38 -3.62
CA PHE A 450 9.26 4.74 -2.26
C PHE A 450 9.69 3.54 -1.40
N LEU A 451 9.40 2.31 -1.82
CA LEU A 451 9.79 1.09 -1.10
C LEU A 451 11.14 0.56 -1.61
N ASP A 452 11.96 0.07 -0.67
CA ASP A 452 13.26 -0.58 -0.86
C ASP A 452 14.24 0.19 -1.75
N LYS A 453 14.27 1.52 -1.55
CA LYS A 453 15.25 2.38 -2.19
C LYS A 453 16.54 2.34 -1.40
N LEU A 454 17.58 1.81 -2.03
CA LEU A 454 18.96 1.85 -1.52
C LEU A 454 19.67 3.05 -2.15
N LEU A 455 20.06 4.00 -1.31
CA LEU A 455 20.87 5.15 -1.69
C LEU A 455 22.33 4.91 -1.34
N GLY A 456 23.25 5.38 -2.18
CA GLY A 456 24.69 5.23 -1.95
C GLY A 456 25.35 4.22 -2.89
N ASP A 457 26.58 3.86 -2.57
CA ASP A 457 27.40 2.93 -3.36
C ASP A 457 27.41 1.52 -2.75
N GLU A 458 28.17 0.59 -3.34
CA GLU A 458 28.26 -0.79 -2.83
C GLU A 458 28.77 -0.88 -1.39
N THR A 459 29.52 0.12 -0.93
CA THR A 459 30.16 0.13 0.40
C THR A 459 29.31 0.80 1.47
N SER A 460 28.44 1.73 1.08
CA SER A 460 27.70 2.61 1.98
C SER A 460 26.25 2.74 1.51
N ARG A 461 25.42 1.73 1.81
CA ARG A 461 24.01 1.69 1.43
C ARG A 461 23.11 2.23 2.55
N TYR A 462 22.25 3.18 2.19
CA TYR A 462 21.24 3.77 3.06
C TYR A 462 19.86 3.32 2.58
N CYS A 463 19.18 2.53 3.40
CA CYS A 463 17.85 2.02 3.07
C CYS A 463 16.79 3.05 3.49
N LEU A 464 15.90 3.39 2.56
CA LEU A 464 14.69 4.15 2.84
C LEU A 464 13.59 3.14 3.23
N ASP A 465 13.56 2.78 4.52
CA ASP A 465 12.80 1.65 5.05
C ASP A 465 11.50 2.02 5.76
N ALA A 466 11.15 3.32 5.87
CA ALA A 466 10.07 3.78 6.74
C ALA A 466 8.73 3.10 6.42
N PHE A 467 8.38 2.98 5.14
CA PHE A 467 7.13 2.33 4.72
C PHE A 467 7.15 0.82 4.92
N GLY A 468 8.31 0.18 4.79
CA GLY A 468 8.49 -1.23 5.11
C GLY A 468 8.33 -1.50 6.61
N LEU A 469 8.87 -0.63 7.47
CA LEU A 469 8.65 -0.69 8.91
C LEU A 469 7.19 -0.43 9.29
N ILE A 470 6.50 0.49 8.60
CA ILE A 470 5.06 0.72 8.80
C ILE A 470 4.27 -0.56 8.47
N ALA A 471 4.57 -1.24 7.36
CA ALA A 471 3.89 -2.48 6.99
C ALA A 471 4.16 -3.63 7.98
N LYS A 472 5.36 -3.69 8.59
CA LYS A 472 5.73 -4.74 9.56
C LYS A 472 5.22 -4.46 10.97
N GLU A 473 5.20 -3.20 11.40
CA GLU A 473 4.99 -2.83 12.80
C GLU A 473 3.80 -1.89 13.04
N GLY A 474 3.44 -1.08 12.05
CA GLY A 474 2.52 0.05 12.20
C GLY A 474 1.16 -0.34 12.74
N ARG A 475 0.65 -1.50 12.31
CA ARG A 475 -0.64 -2.06 12.75
C ARG A 475 -0.78 -2.12 14.27
N LYS A 476 0.28 -2.52 14.98
CA LYS A 476 0.29 -2.62 16.46
C LYS A 476 0.01 -1.26 17.13
N TYR A 477 0.33 -0.19 16.43
CA TYR A 477 0.29 1.18 16.93
C TYR A 477 -0.86 2.00 16.33
N GLY A 478 -1.78 1.38 15.58
CA GLY A 478 -2.91 2.05 14.94
C GLY A 478 -2.55 2.83 13.67
N LEU A 479 -1.38 2.57 13.08
CA LEU A 479 -0.99 3.12 11.77
C LEU A 479 -1.09 2.02 10.70
N THR A 480 -2.09 2.12 9.83
CA THR A 480 -2.27 1.16 8.74
C THR A 480 -1.91 1.81 7.42
N ILE A 481 -1.18 1.10 6.55
CA ILE A 481 -0.93 1.53 5.18
C ILE A 481 -1.88 0.86 4.15
N CYS A 482 -2.29 1.63 3.14
CA CYS A 482 -2.91 1.18 1.91
C CYS A 482 -1.97 1.53 0.75
N LEU A 483 -1.33 0.52 0.15
CA LEU A 483 -0.39 0.71 -0.95
C LEU A 483 -1.13 0.72 -2.29
N SER A 484 -0.73 1.58 -3.23
CA SER A 484 -1.18 1.52 -4.63
C SER A 484 0.03 1.42 -5.56
N THR A 485 0.03 0.49 -6.51
CA THR A 485 1.13 0.38 -7.50
C THR A 485 0.76 -0.45 -8.72
N GLN A 486 1.31 -0.08 -9.89
CA GLN A 486 1.30 -0.95 -11.09
C GLN A 486 2.37 -2.02 -11.14
N ARG A 487 3.39 -1.95 -10.27
CA ARG A 487 4.55 -2.85 -10.34
C ARG A 487 4.69 -3.61 -9.03
N PRO A 488 3.81 -4.58 -8.75
CA PRO A 488 3.88 -5.35 -7.50
C PRO A 488 5.20 -6.10 -7.34
N ARG A 489 5.88 -6.48 -8.44
CA ARG A 489 7.21 -7.09 -8.39
C ARG A 489 8.32 -6.16 -7.87
N ASP A 490 8.11 -4.85 -7.95
CA ASP A 490 9.07 -3.84 -7.45
C ASP A 490 8.79 -3.55 -5.97
N ILE A 491 7.80 -4.22 -5.36
CA ILE A 491 7.50 -4.16 -3.93
C ILE A 491 8.21 -5.32 -3.23
N PRO A 492 8.88 -5.10 -2.09
CA PRO A 492 9.50 -6.17 -1.32
C PRO A 492 8.49 -7.25 -0.91
N GLU A 493 8.88 -8.52 -1.05
CA GLU A 493 8.02 -9.67 -0.73
C GLU A 493 7.63 -9.70 0.76
N ASP A 494 8.54 -9.28 1.64
CA ASP A 494 8.30 -9.16 3.08
C ASP A 494 7.35 -8.01 3.45
N VAL A 495 7.14 -7.03 2.57
CA VAL A 495 6.13 -5.96 2.71
C VAL A 495 4.80 -6.42 2.13
N LEU A 496 4.82 -6.99 0.91
CA LEU A 496 3.61 -7.45 0.24
C LEU A 496 2.92 -8.58 1.01
N SER A 497 3.68 -9.48 1.64
CA SER A 497 3.15 -10.54 2.52
C SER A 497 2.50 -10.02 3.81
N GLN A 498 2.72 -8.75 4.18
CA GLN A 498 1.99 -8.13 5.31
C GLN A 498 0.64 -7.57 4.88
N MET A 499 0.34 -7.50 3.58
CA MET A 499 -0.94 -6.99 3.08
C MET A 499 -2.00 -8.07 3.25
N GLY A 500 -2.93 -7.85 4.16
CA GLY A 500 -4.00 -8.80 4.45
C GLY A 500 -5.19 -8.69 3.51
N THR A 501 -5.34 -7.57 2.82
CA THR A 501 -6.36 -7.39 1.77
C THR A 501 -5.73 -6.84 0.51
N LEU A 502 -6.03 -7.46 -0.62
CA LEU A 502 -5.55 -7.11 -1.95
C LEU A 502 -6.76 -6.79 -2.84
N ILE A 503 -6.78 -5.62 -3.44
CA ILE A 503 -7.73 -5.21 -4.47
C ILE A 503 -6.96 -5.21 -5.78
N VAL A 504 -7.14 -6.27 -6.57
CA VAL A 504 -6.32 -6.55 -7.74
C VAL A 504 -7.13 -6.29 -9.00
N HIS A 505 -6.82 -5.20 -9.68
CA HIS A 505 -7.34 -4.86 -11.00
C HIS A 505 -6.68 -5.74 -12.06
N ARG A 506 -7.08 -5.55 -13.32
CA ARG A 506 -6.51 -6.25 -14.47
C ARG A 506 -4.97 -6.30 -14.45
N MET A 507 -4.42 -7.51 -14.58
CA MET A 507 -2.98 -7.78 -14.66
C MET A 507 -2.68 -8.74 -15.81
N ILE A 508 -1.90 -8.29 -16.78
CA ILE A 508 -1.58 -9.04 -18.00
C ILE A 508 -0.21 -9.75 -17.88
N ASN A 509 0.73 -9.17 -17.14
CA ASN A 509 2.07 -9.71 -17.02
C ASN A 509 2.11 -10.90 -16.05
N ASP A 510 2.55 -12.07 -16.54
CA ASP A 510 2.60 -13.30 -15.75
C ASP A 510 3.46 -13.17 -14.48
N ARG A 511 4.60 -12.47 -14.55
CA ARG A 511 5.48 -12.27 -13.38
C ARG A 511 4.83 -11.42 -12.31
N ASP A 512 4.09 -10.40 -12.71
CA ASP A 512 3.37 -9.54 -11.76
C ASP A 512 2.20 -10.32 -11.14
N ARG A 513 1.53 -11.21 -11.91
CA ARG A 513 0.51 -12.12 -11.39
C ARG A 513 1.09 -13.13 -10.38
N GLU A 514 2.23 -13.74 -10.68
CA GLU A 514 2.91 -14.68 -9.77
C GLU A 514 3.26 -14.04 -8.41
N VAL A 515 3.56 -12.75 -8.39
CA VAL A 515 3.81 -12.00 -7.14
C VAL A 515 2.52 -11.87 -6.32
N VAL A 516 1.39 -11.58 -6.96
CA VAL A 516 0.07 -11.56 -6.30
C VAL A 516 -0.31 -12.96 -5.81
N GLU A 517 -0.10 -14.00 -6.62
CA GLU A 517 -0.38 -15.39 -6.24
C GLU A 517 0.40 -15.81 -4.99
N ARG A 518 1.69 -15.46 -4.91
CA ARG A 518 2.53 -15.75 -3.73
C ARG A 518 2.10 -14.96 -2.50
N ALA A 519 1.66 -13.71 -2.68
CA ALA A 519 1.15 -12.88 -1.60
C ALA A 519 -0.22 -13.34 -1.08
N SER A 520 -1.04 -13.96 -1.93
CA SER A 520 -2.45 -14.28 -1.63
C SER A 520 -2.66 -15.64 -0.96
N GLY A 521 -1.63 -16.44 -0.69
CA GLY A 521 -1.81 -17.79 -0.13
C GLY A 521 -2.51 -18.77 -1.09
N ASP A 522 -2.56 -20.06 -0.73
CA ASP A 522 -2.93 -21.12 -1.69
C ASP A 522 -4.42 -21.15 -2.08
N ILE A 523 -5.33 -20.64 -1.24
CA ILE A 523 -6.78 -20.61 -1.54
C ILE A 523 -7.08 -19.63 -2.68
N ASP A 524 -6.22 -18.64 -2.91
CA ASP A 524 -6.50 -17.50 -3.80
C ASP A 524 -5.74 -17.57 -5.13
N ARG A 525 -4.90 -18.59 -5.35
CA ARG A 525 -4.12 -18.76 -6.59
C ARG A 525 -5.01 -18.93 -7.83
N SER A 526 -6.14 -19.61 -7.70
CA SER A 526 -7.11 -19.77 -8.78
C SER A 526 -7.79 -18.46 -9.17
N ALA A 527 -7.98 -17.53 -8.22
CA ALA A 527 -8.57 -16.22 -8.48
C ALA A 527 -7.64 -15.38 -9.36
N ALA A 528 -6.32 -15.57 -9.21
CA ALA A 528 -5.32 -14.91 -10.04
C ALA A 528 -5.45 -15.26 -11.53
N ALA A 529 -5.92 -16.47 -11.87
CA ALA A 529 -6.11 -16.90 -13.26
C ALA A 529 -7.12 -16.03 -14.03
N PHE A 530 -8.03 -15.36 -13.32
CA PHE A 530 -9.04 -14.47 -13.91
C PHE A 530 -8.55 -13.00 -14.03
N LEU A 531 -7.42 -12.64 -13.43
CA LEU A 531 -6.90 -11.26 -13.48
C LEU A 531 -6.61 -10.74 -14.90
N PRO A 532 -6.16 -11.55 -15.88
CA PRO A 532 -5.94 -11.07 -17.24
C PRO A 532 -7.24 -10.71 -17.99
N THR A 533 -8.37 -11.31 -17.60
CA THR A 533 -9.67 -11.17 -18.28
C THR A 533 -10.52 -10.03 -17.76
N LEU A 534 -10.13 -9.41 -16.63
CA LEU A 534 -10.86 -8.29 -16.04
C LEU A 534 -10.94 -7.10 -16.99
N GLY A 535 -12.11 -6.48 -17.06
CA GLY A 535 -12.36 -5.21 -17.73
C GLY A 535 -11.82 -4.00 -16.95
N PRO A 536 -11.78 -2.81 -17.56
CA PRO A 536 -11.44 -1.58 -16.85
C PRO A 536 -12.42 -1.30 -15.69
N GLY A 537 -11.89 -1.04 -14.50
CA GLY A 537 -12.67 -0.80 -13.28
C GLY A 537 -13.17 -2.08 -12.59
N GLU A 538 -12.99 -3.25 -13.22
CA GLU A 538 -13.18 -4.54 -12.55
C GLU A 538 -11.94 -4.91 -11.72
N ALA A 539 -12.19 -5.45 -10.54
CA ALA A 539 -11.15 -5.91 -9.63
C ALA A 539 -11.54 -7.21 -8.95
N VAL A 540 -10.56 -7.98 -8.50
CA VAL A 540 -10.75 -9.08 -7.57
C VAL A 540 -10.30 -8.62 -6.19
N ILE A 541 -11.19 -8.69 -5.21
CA ILE A 541 -10.87 -8.46 -3.80
C ILE A 541 -10.52 -9.81 -3.16
N ILE A 542 -9.34 -9.88 -2.58
CA ILE A 542 -8.79 -11.03 -1.89
C ILE A 542 -8.40 -10.58 -0.49
N GLY A 543 -8.61 -11.38 0.55
CA GLY A 543 -8.07 -11.03 1.85
C GLY A 543 -8.30 -12.05 2.94
N VAL A 544 -7.47 -11.99 3.98
CA VAL A 544 -7.49 -12.98 5.08
C VAL A 544 -8.81 -12.96 5.86
N ASP A 545 -9.45 -11.79 5.94
CA ASP A 545 -10.74 -11.60 6.60
C ASP A 545 -11.93 -11.61 5.60
N ILE A 546 -11.68 -12.04 4.36
CA ILE A 546 -12.66 -12.19 3.27
C ILE A 546 -12.71 -13.69 2.93
N PRO A 547 -13.88 -14.35 3.02
CA PRO A 547 -13.92 -15.82 3.01
C PRO A 547 -13.67 -16.40 1.61
N VAL A 548 -13.97 -15.62 0.57
CA VAL A 548 -13.92 -16.03 -0.83
C VAL A 548 -13.45 -14.85 -1.68
N PRO A 549 -12.62 -15.05 -2.71
CA PRO A 549 -12.27 -14.00 -3.66
C PRO A 549 -13.49 -13.42 -4.38
N LEU A 550 -13.56 -12.10 -4.50
CA LEU A 550 -14.72 -11.39 -5.05
C LEU A 550 -14.36 -10.63 -6.31
N ALA A 551 -14.90 -11.05 -7.44
CA ALA A 551 -14.91 -10.22 -8.64
C ALA A 551 -15.95 -9.11 -8.47
N VAL A 552 -15.51 -7.86 -8.53
CA VAL A 552 -16.34 -6.68 -8.31
C VAL A 552 -16.08 -5.63 -9.38
N GLN A 553 -17.10 -4.82 -9.65
CA GLN A 553 -16.97 -3.56 -10.36
C GLN A 553 -16.77 -2.46 -9.31
N ILE A 554 -15.65 -1.74 -9.40
CA ILE A 554 -15.40 -0.58 -8.53
C ILE A 554 -16.33 0.56 -8.94
N ASP A 555 -16.99 1.15 -7.95
CA ASP A 555 -17.91 2.27 -8.17
C ASP A 555 -17.11 3.51 -8.61
N ARG A 556 -17.70 4.29 -9.51
CA ARG A 556 -17.11 5.55 -9.98
C ARG A 556 -16.97 6.53 -8.80
N PRO A 557 -15.75 7.07 -8.54
CA PRO A 557 -15.58 8.10 -7.51
C PRO A 557 -16.26 9.40 -7.95
N ASN A 558 -16.75 10.19 -6.98
CA ASN A 558 -17.25 11.54 -7.22
C ASN A 558 -16.10 12.50 -7.59
N ALA A 559 -14.97 12.37 -6.90
CA ALA A 559 -13.73 13.06 -7.22
C ALA A 559 -12.86 12.15 -8.10
N GLU A 560 -13.08 12.20 -9.42
CA GLU A 560 -12.28 11.44 -10.37
C GLU A 560 -10.81 11.88 -10.34
N PRO A 561 -9.86 10.95 -10.20
CA PRO A 561 -8.44 11.25 -10.35
C PRO A 561 -8.16 11.77 -11.78
N GLU A 562 -7.31 12.79 -11.89
CA GLU A 562 -6.90 13.35 -13.18
C GLU A 562 -5.83 12.47 -13.85
N SER A 563 -6.22 11.25 -14.24
CA SER A 563 -5.31 10.25 -14.83
C SER A 563 -5.36 10.23 -16.37
N LYS A 564 -6.02 11.19 -17.01
CA LYS A 564 -6.19 11.22 -18.47
C LYS A 564 -4.93 11.79 -19.11
N GLY A 565 -4.36 11.03 -20.05
CA GLY A 565 -3.33 11.55 -20.94
C GLY A 565 -3.87 12.71 -21.80
N PRO A 566 -2.99 13.47 -22.47
CA PRO A 566 -3.41 14.60 -23.30
C PRO A 566 -4.40 14.14 -24.37
N ASN A 567 -5.42 14.95 -24.65
CA ASN A 567 -6.37 14.67 -25.71
C ASN A 567 -5.72 14.97 -27.07
N TYR A 568 -5.01 14.00 -27.63
CA TYR A 568 -4.32 14.14 -28.91
C TYR A 568 -5.28 14.57 -30.04
N GLN A 569 -6.53 14.12 -30.03
CA GLN A 569 -7.48 14.51 -31.08
C GLN A 569 -7.80 16.00 -31.02
N GLU A 570 -8.11 16.53 -29.84
CA GLU A 570 -8.37 17.97 -29.66
C GLU A 570 -7.12 18.80 -29.97
N HIS A 571 -5.94 18.37 -29.52
CA HIS A 571 -4.70 19.14 -29.67
C HIS A 571 -4.05 19.03 -31.06
N TRP A 572 -4.28 17.94 -31.79
CA TRP A 572 -3.71 17.71 -33.13
C TRP A 572 -4.68 17.97 -34.26
N ALA A 573 -5.92 18.40 -33.98
CA ALA A 573 -6.92 18.75 -34.99
C ALA A 573 -6.56 19.96 -35.87
N VAL A 574 -5.30 20.39 -35.90
CA VAL A 574 -4.80 21.39 -36.87
C VAL A 574 -4.74 20.73 -38.25
N GLU A 575 -5.10 21.50 -39.29
CA GLU A 575 -5.18 21.06 -40.69
C GLU A 575 -4.06 20.09 -41.07
N ARG A 576 -4.48 18.96 -41.66
CA ARG A 576 -3.60 17.94 -42.19
C ARG A 576 -2.63 18.64 -43.15
N LEU A 577 -1.35 18.77 -42.76
CA LEU A 577 -0.32 19.32 -43.62
C LEU A 577 -0.28 18.49 -44.91
N GLU A 578 -0.73 19.07 -46.02
CA GLU A 578 -0.68 18.46 -47.36
C GLU A 578 0.75 18.38 -47.90
#